data_AF-A0A4T0D8R4-F1
#
_entry.id   AF-A0A4T0D8R4-F1
#
_cell.length_a   1.000
_cell.length_b   1.000
_cell.length_c   1.000
_cell.angle_alpha   90.00
_cell.angle_beta   90.00
_cell.angle_gamma   90.00
#
_symmetry.space_group_name_H-M   'P 1'
#
loop_
_entity.id
_entity.type
_entity.pdbx_description
1 polymer ?
#
loop_
_entity_poly.entity_id
_entity_poly.type
_entity_poly.pdbx_seq_one_letter_code
_entity_poly.pdbx_strand_id
1 'polypeptide(L)'
;MAETTILVGVGDIINRNLGVHHAAEPAELMLDAITIALQDTGLPSDVITKLKTQIDSIDVVRTWTWPYQDLPGLLAERLGSTPKHSYCSPHAGNQPAKLVDEAARRVAIGETKLAVVTGGEALASLAACAKAGVMPPPNWTPVDTPVTQVFAPSVDEMARGVGAKHKIGAPIQVYPLFENGLRALRGQSLEDNNTESAKLYAEFAQVANKTPLAWSFPRTAETEETIGRVSSRNRMICFPYPLLMNAFNTINLAGAVILTSVRYARELGIAQERWVYVLGGAGTQDSDNFWERPNFHSSPAISRTLDAGLEACGLSKADIDIYDFYSCFPIVPKLACLHLGLDILKPEKPITLLGGLTSFGGAGNNYSMHAITIMARKLRAGSGTNGLVLANGGVLTYQHVICLSSRPRADSRPYPARNPLSSTLSNDSVPETEDSAEGDAIIETYTVDFDRKNEPVLGHIVGRLKGSNHRFVANHGDAATLKRLASRTEEPIGKSGYVRVDGQQGRNLFFFESSARL
;
A
#
# COMPACT_ATOMS: atom_id res chain seq x y z
N MET A 1 29.79 -19.35 6.50
CA MET A 1 28.62 -20.02 7.08
C MET A 1 27.42 -19.11 6.91
N ALA A 2 26.22 -19.63 6.65
CA ALA A 2 25.02 -18.81 6.57
C ALA A 2 24.75 -18.18 7.94
N GLU A 3 24.48 -16.88 7.96
CA GLU A 3 24.19 -16.10 9.16
C GLU A 3 22.68 -16.07 9.41
N THR A 4 22.27 -16.09 10.67
CA THR A 4 20.86 -15.86 11.03
C THR A 4 20.60 -14.36 11.09
N THR A 5 19.73 -13.85 10.20
CA THR A 5 19.36 -12.43 10.17
C THR A 5 18.32 -12.08 11.24
N ILE A 6 18.58 -10.99 11.94
CA ILE A 6 17.68 -10.38 12.93
C ILE A 6 17.54 -8.88 12.65
N LEU A 7 16.34 -8.38 12.90
CA LEU A 7 16.05 -6.97 13.10
C LEU A 7 16.34 -6.61 14.56
N VAL A 8 17.18 -5.61 14.78
CA VAL A 8 17.71 -5.24 16.11
C VAL A 8 17.33 -3.85 16.56
N GLY A 9 16.89 -2.99 15.65
CA GLY A 9 16.47 -1.63 15.95
C GLY A 9 15.31 -1.19 15.06
N VAL A 10 14.32 -0.51 15.62
CA VAL A 10 13.21 0.09 14.89
C VAL A 10 12.95 1.52 15.35
N GLY A 11 12.69 2.40 14.39
CA GLY A 11 12.41 3.80 14.65
C GLY A 11 11.34 4.34 13.72
N ASP A 12 10.47 5.17 14.27
CA ASP A 12 9.42 5.85 13.53
C ASP A 12 9.13 7.20 14.19
N ILE A 13 8.82 8.19 13.35
CA ILE A 13 8.65 9.58 13.76
C ILE A 13 7.47 10.19 13.00
N ILE A 14 6.81 11.15 13.67
CA ILE A 14 5.73 11.96 13.14
C ILE A 14 6.02 13.45 13.39
N ASN A 15 5.75 14.30 12.38
CA ASN A 15 5.74 15.76 12.57
C ASN A 15 4.37 16.35 12.23
N ARG A 16 3.57 16.70 13.24
CA ARG A 16 2.26 17.35 13.03
C ARG A 16 2.33 18.87 12.86
N ASN A 17 3.51 19.48 13.01
CA ASN A 17 3.66 20.93 12.89
C ASN A 17 3.65 21.33 11.41
N LEU A 18 2.69 22.18 11.03
CA LEU A 18 2.48 22.66 9.66
C LEU A 18 2.95 24.10 9.46
N GLY A 19 3.65 24.70 10.44
CA GLY A 19 4.27 26.00 10.27
C GLY A 19 5.38 25.96 9.22
N VAL A 20 5.46 26.96 8.35
CA VAL A 20 6.42 27.01 7.22
C VAL A 20 7.88 26.88 7.70
N HIS A 21 8.24 27.47 8.85
CA HIS A 21 9.58 27.35 9.44
C HIS A 21 9.85 26.01 10.12
N HIS A 22 8.83 25.16 10.28
CA HIS A 22 8.90 23.81 10.84
C HIS A 22 8.59 22.73 9.80
N ALA A 23 8.63 23.09 8.51
CA ALA A 23 8.34 22.18 7.42
C ALA A 23 9.34 21.01 7.43
N ALA A 24 8.87 19.81 7.78
CA ALA A 24 9.72 18.63 7.81
C ALA A 24 10.11 18.23 6.38
N GLU A 25 11.40 18.02 6.16
CA GLU A 25 11.92 17.42 4.94
C GLU A 25 11.89 15.89 5.05
N PRO A 26 11.49 15.13 3.99
CA PRO A 26 11.50 13.67 4.03
C PRO A 26 12.85 13.06 4.41
N ALA A 27 13.96 13.55 3.86
CA ALA A 27 15.30 13.06 4.19
C ALA A 27 15.65 13.24 5.67
N GLU A 28 15.30 14.39 6.27
CA GLU A 28 15.51 14.65 7.70
C GLU A 28 14.67 13.72 8.57
N LEU A 29 13.39 13.52 8.23
CA LEU A 29 12.55 12.55 8.95
C LEU A 29 13.12 11.12 8.89
N MET A 30 13.69 10.73 7.74
CA MET A 30 14.35 9.42 7.61
C MET A 30 15.61 9.32 8.49
N LEU A 31 16.43 10.38 8.58
CA LEU A 31 17.61 10.42 9.46
C LEU A 31 17.24 10.36 10.94
N ASP A 32 16.17 11.04 11.32
CA ASP A 32 15.62 10.97 12.68
C ASP A 32 15.12 9.55 12.98
N ALA A 33 14.38 8.94 12.06
CA ALA A 33 13.92 7.55 12.20
C ALA A 33 15.09 6.56 12.32
N ILE A 34 16.16 6.73 11.53
CA ILE A 34 17.39 5.91 11.64
C ILE A 34 18.05 6.11 13.00
N THR A 35 18.12 7.35 13.48
CA THR A 35 18.69 7.67 14.79
C THR A 35 17.90 7.00 15.91
N ILE A 36 16.57 7.05 15.86
CA ILE A 36 15.69 6.35 16.81
C ILE A 36 15.90 4.83 16.71
N ALA A 37 16.03 4.28 15.50
CA ALA A 37 16.25 2.85 15.30
C ALA A 37 17.60 2.39 15.85
N LEU A 38 18.66 3.20 15.72
CA LEU A 38 19.97 2.94 16.33
C LEU A 38 19.90 2.99 17.85
N GLN A 39 19.17 3.96 18.43
CA GLN A 39 18.94 4.04 19.88
C GLN A 39 18.15 2.84 20.42
N ASP A 40 17.18 2.34 19.64
CA ASP A 40 16.36 1.18 20.00
C ASP A 40 17.16 -0.14 20.14
N THR A 41 18.40 -0.19 19.61
CA THR A 41 19.32 -1.32 19.85
C THR A 41 19.72 -1.46 21.33
N GLY A 42 19.57 -0.40 22.14
CA GLY A 42 19.95 -0.39 23.55
C GLY A 42 21.45 -0.27 23.82
N LEU A 43 22.25 0.00 22.79
CA LEU A 43 23.70 0.16 22.91
C LEU A 43 24.07 1.53 23.52
N PRO A 44 25.25 1.64 24.17
CA PRO A 44 25.77 2.93 24.63
C PRO A 44 25.96 3.95 23.50
N SER A 45 25.81 5.24 23.82
CA SER A 45 25.85 6.32 22.81
C SER A 45 27.14 6.39 22.00
N ASP A 46 28.29 6.05 22.59
CA ASP A 46 29.58 6.03 21.89
C ASP A 46 29.66 4.86 20.88
N VAL A 47 29.04 3.72 21.20
CA VAL A 47 28.90 2.58 20.29
C VAL A 47 27.93 2.90 19.16
N ILE A 48 26.78 3.53 19.46
CA ILE A 48 25.83 4.00 18.45
C ILE A 48 26.49 4.97 17.46
N THR A 49 27.30 5.91 17.97
CA THR A 49 28.03 6.87 17.14
C THR A 49 28.98 6.17 16.17
N LYS A 50 29.67 5.10 16.62
CA LYS A 50 30.52 4.27 15.76
C LYS A 50 29.70 3.43 14.77
N LEU A 51 28.57 2.87 15.19
CA LEU A 51 27.71 2.07 14.32
C LEU A 51 27.12 2.89 13.18
N LYS A 52 26.77 4.15 13.44
CA LYS A 52 26.25 5.08 12.44
C LYS A 52 27.18 5.18 11.22
N THR A 53 28.50 5.22 11.42
CA THR A 53 29.47 5.29 10.31
C THR A 53 29.79 3.92 9.70
N GLN A 54 29.42 2.83 10.36
CA GLN A 54 29.64 1.44 9.92
C GLN A 54 28.46 0.85 9.13
N ILE A 55 27.39 1.61 8.90
CA ILE A 55 26.28 1.19 8.04
C ILE A 55 26.85 0.89 6.64
N ASP A 56 26.75 -0.37 6.22
CA ASP A 56 27.33 -0.84 4.96
C ASP A 56 26.28 -1.17 3.89
N SER A 57 24.99 -1.07 4.21
CA SER A 57 23.86 -1.16 3.28
C SER A 57 22.77 -0.14 3.63
N ILE A 58 22.32 0.65 2.65
CA ILE A 58 21.19 1.57 2.78
C ILE A 58 20.19 1.31 1.66
N ASP A 59 18.95 0.97 2.04
CA ASP A 59 17.83 0.82 1.13
C ASP A 59 16.74 1.84 1.50
N VAL A 60 16.30 2.61 0.50
CA VAL A 60 15.33 3.69 0.72
C VAL A 60 14.06 3.45 -0.10
N VAL A 61 12.92 3.55 0.56
CA VAL A 61 11.61 3.60 -0.08
C VAL A 61 11.42 4.99 -0.69
N ARG A 62 11.18 5.03 -2.01
CA ARG A 62 11.05 6.30 -2.74
C ARG A 62 9.87 7.14 -2.27
N THR A 63 10.16 8.39 -1.94
CA THR A 63 9.19 9.42 -1.52
C THR A 63 8.49 10.08 -2.72
N TRP A 64 7.21 10.44 -2.56
CA TRP A 64 6.47 11.30 -3.48
C TRP A 64 6.71 12.79 -3.25
N THR A 65 7.15 13.14 -2.04
CA THR A 65 7.17 14.53 -1.57
C THR A 65 8.24 15.35 -2.27
N TRP A 66 9.42 14.79 -2.52
CA TRP A 66 10.56 15.55 -3.03
C TRP A 66 11.42 14.73 -4.01
N PRO A 67 11.75 15.25 -5.21
CA PRO A 67 12.41 14.49 -6.26
C PRO A 67 13.93 14.47 -6.07
N TYR A 68 14.41 13.82 -5.01
CA TYR A 68 15.83 13.64 -4.76
C TYR A 68 16.54 12.92 -5.92
N GLN A 69 17.71 13.40 -6.31
CA GLN A 69 18.55 12.76 -7.32
C GLN A 69 19.13 11.43 -6.82
N ASP A 70 19.78 11.46 -5.65
CA ASP A 70 20.31 10.28 -4.95
C ASP A 70 19.98 10.38 -3.45
N LEU A 71 18.78 9.97 -3.07
CA LEU A 71 18.34 9.99 -1.67
C LEU A 71 19.17 9.06 -0.77
N PRO A 72 19.43 7.78 -1.14
CA PRO A 72 20.34 6.93 -0.35
C PRO A 72 21.73 7.55 -0.15
N GLY A 73 22.33 8.14 -1.20
CA GLY A 73 23.64 8.81 -1.11
C GLY A 73 23.61 10.03 -0.18
N LEU A 74 22.57 10.85 -0.27
CA LEU A 74 22.35 11.99 0.64
C LEU A 74 22.26 11.53 2.10
N LEU A 75 21.51 10.45 2.37
CA LEU A 75 21.44 9.87 3.71
C LEU A 75 22.80 9.33 4.16
N ALA A 76 23.52 8.63 3.28
CA ALA A 76 24.84 8.09 3.59
C ALA A 76 25.83 9.19 4.01
N GLU A 77 25.85 10.30 3.27
CA GLU A 77 26.66 11.50 3.55
C GLU A 77 26.32 12.08 4.93
N ARG A 78 25.03 12.35 5.19
CA ARG A 78 24.57 12.91 6.48
C ARG A 78 24.78 11.96 7.66
N LEU A 79 24.86 10.66 7.39
CA LEU A 79 25.20 9.66 8.40
C LEU A 79 26.72 9.51 8.62
N GLY A 80 27.56 10.02 7.70
CA GLY A 80 29.00 9.78 7.71
C GLY A 80 29.37 8.33 7.41
N SER A 81 28.52 7.64 6.63
CA SER A 81 28.69 6.23 6.25
C SER A 81 29.10 6.11 4.79
N THR A 82 29.78 5.01 4.44
CA THR A 82 30.18 4.69 3.06
C THR A 82 29.65 3.31 2.68
N PRO A 83 28.33 3.19 2.43
CA PRO A 83 27.71 1.90 2.24
C PRO A 83 28.20 1.22 0.96
N LYS A 84 28.41 -0.10 1.03
CA LYS A 84 28.73 -0.93 -0.13
C LYS A 84 27.51 -1.17 -1.00
N HIS A 85 26.33 -1.22 -0.39
CA HIS A 85 25.04 -1.33 -1.07
C HIS A 85 24.21 -0.08 -0.84
N SER A 86 23.72 0.51 -1.92
CA SER A 86 22.88 1.71 -1.89
C SER A 86 21.77 1.55 -2.92
N TYR A 87 20.51 1.63 -2.50
CA TYR A 87 19.36 1.42 -3.38
C TYR A 87 18.17 2.31 -3.03
N CYS A 88 17.49 2.82 -4.05
CA CYS A 88 16.22 3.53 -3.92
C CYS A 88 15.14 2.82 -4.75
N SER A 89 14.03 2.47 -4.11
CA SER A 89 12.96 1.69 -4.75
C SER A 89 12.25 2.45 -5.88
N PRO A 90 11.49 1.77 -6.74
CA PRO A 90 10.39 2.42 -7.46
C PRO A 90 9.25 2.82 -6.50
N HIS A 91 8.26 3.57 -6.98
CA HIS A 91 7.05 3.87 -6.20
C HIS A 91 6.14 2.65 -6.11
N ALA A 92 6.03 2.05 -4.93
CA ALA A 92 4.95 1.12 -4.59
C ALA A 92 4.88 0.86 -3.08
N GLY A 93 3.69 0.61 -2.53
CA GLY A 93 3.48 0.31 -1.11
C GLY A 93 3.99 -1.05 -0.62
N ASN A 94 4.38 -1.95 -1.54
CA ASN A 94 5.01 -3.24 -1.21
C ASN A 94 6.52 -3.12 -0.92
N GLN A 95 7.15 -2.01 -1.28
CA GLN A 95 8.60 -1.86 -1.23
C GLN A 95 9.20 -2.00 0.18
N PRO A 96 8.60 -1.51 1.28
CA PRO A 96 9.17 -1.71 2.62
C PRO A 96 9.41 -3.19 2.95
N ALA A 97 8.43 -4.06 2.72
CA ALA A 97 8.57 -5.49 3.00
C ALA A 97 9.58 -6.16 2.06
N LYS A 98 9.58 -5.77 0.77
CA LYS A 98 10.55 -6.27 -0.22
C LYS A 98 11.98 -5.91 0.16
N LEU A 99 12.25 -4.65 0.49
CA LEU A 99 13.58 -4.17 0.85
C LEU A 99 14.10 -4.82 2.13
N VAL A 100 13.23 -5.04 3.13
CA VAL A 100 13.62 -5.75 4.36
C VAL A 100 13.94 -7.22 4.06
N ASP A 101 13.17 -7.91 3.22
CA ASP A 101 13.48 -9.29 2.78
C ASP A 101 14.81 -9.37 2.00
N GLU A 102 15.06 -8.41 1.09
CA GLU A 102 16.31 -8.35 0.31
C GLU A 102 17.52 -8.01 1.19
N ALA A 103 17.39 -7.06 2.12
CA ALA A 103 18.43 -6.76 3.11
C ALA A 103 18.71 -7.96 4.02
N ALA A 104 17.67 -8.65 4.47
CA ALA A 104 17.81 -9.86 5.29
C ALA A 104 18.56 -10.97 4.55
N ARG A 105 18.32 -11.12 3.24
CA ARG A 105 19.03 -12.07 2.37
C ARG A 105 20.51 -11.73 2.25
N ARG A 106 20.87 -10.46 2.01
CA ARG A 106 22.28 -10.01 1.95
C ARG A 106 23.03 -10.24 3.26
N VAL A 107 22.38 -9.96 4.39
CA VAL A 107 22.94 -10.26 5.72
C VAL A 107 23.15 -11.76 5.91
N ALA A 108 22.18 -12.59 5.52
CA ALA A 108 22.24 -14.04 5.71
C ALA A 108 23.39 -14.71 4.94
N ILE A 109 23.77 -14.15 3.78
CA ILE A 109 24.90 -14.63 2.98
C ILE A 109 26.23 -13.92 3.29
N GLY A 110 26.22 -12.96 4.23
CA GLY A 110 27.42 -12.27 4.70
C GLY A 110 27.91 -11.11 3.83
N GLU A 111 27.12 -10.67 2.85
CA GLU A 111 27.44 -9.51 2.00
C GLU A 111 27.27 -8.17 2.73
N THR A 112 26.43 -8.15 3.77
CA THR A 112 26.10 -6.97 4.55
C THR A 112 26.24 -7.27 6.04
N LYS A 113 26.92 -6.39 6.77
CA LYS A 113 27.11 -6.53 8.22
C LYS A 113 26.06 -5.73 9.00
N LEU A 114 25.71 -4.54 8.54
CA LEU A 114 24.75 -3.63 9.17
C LEU A 114 23.93 -2.91 8.10
N ALA A 115 22.67 -3.35 7.95
CA ALA A 115 21.76 -2.79 6.97
C ALA A 115 20.77 -1.80 7.62
N VAL A 116 20.49 -0.72 6.90
CA VAL A 116 19.38 0.19 7.17
C VAL A 116 18.37 0.08 6.02
N VAL A 117 17.11 -0.10 6.37
CA VAL A 117 15.99 0.13 5.44
C VAL A 117 15.14 1.25 6.00
N THR A 118 14.86 2.28 5.19
CA THR A 118 14.14 3.48 5.64
C THR A 118 13.20 4.02 4.57
N GLY A 119 12.28 4.88 4.98
CA GLY A 119 11.46 5.69 4.09
C GLY A 119 10.65 6.71 4.85
N GLY A 120 10.04 7.65 4.14
CA GLY A 120 9.28 8.72 4.75
C GLY A 120 8.63 9.65 3.73
N GLU A 121 7.58 10.33 4.19
CA GLU A 121 6.82 11.31 3.42
C GLU A 121 6.61 12.57 4.27
N ALA A 122 6.55 13.73 3.61
CA ALA A 122 6.26 15.01 4.23
C ALA A 122 5.31 15.88 3.38
N LEU A 123 4.31 15.24 2.77
CA LEU A 123 3.31 15.91 1.94
C LEU A 123 2.52 16.96 2.71
N ALA A 124 2.31 16.81 4.03
CA ALA A 124 1.62 17.83 4.81
C ALA A 124 2.42 19.12 4.93
N SER A 125 3.74 19.02 5.14
CA SER A 125 4.64 20.17 5.16
C SER A 125 4.75 20.83 3.78
N LEU A 126 4.92 20.05 2.71
CA LEU A 126 4.95 20.57 1.34
C LEU A 126 3.66 21.32 0.99
N ALA A 127 2.50 20.73 1.33
CA ALA A 127 1.20 21.35 1.09
C ALA A 127 1.00 22.65 1.88
N ALA A 128 1.47 22.70 3.12
CA ALA A 128 1.41 23.91 3.95
C ALA A 128 2.26 25.05 3.35
N CYS A 129 3.49 24.74 2.90
CA CYS A 129 4.38 25.68 2.21
C CYS A 129 3.77 26.20 0.90
N ALA A 130 3.26 25.30 0.05
CA ALA A 130 2.60 25.66 -1.19
C ALA A 130 1.38 26.57 -0.96
N LYS A 131 0.55 26.25 0.04
CA LYS A 131 -0.60 27.08 0.43
C LYS A 131 -0.19 28.48 0.93
N ALA A 132 0.97 28.58 1.56
CA ALA A 132 1.53 29.85 2.04
C ALA A 132 2.27 30.64 0.93
N GLY A 133 2.38 30.11 -0.29
CA GLY A 133 3.14 30.74 -1.37
C GLY A 133 4.66 30.72 -1.16
N VAL A 134 5.18 29.83 -0.31
CA VAL A 134 6.61 29.69 -0.01
C VAL A 134 7.12 28.41 -0.64
N MET A 135 7.65 28.52 -1.86
CA MET A 135 8.21 27.40 -2.64
C MET A 135 9.57 27.80 -3.25
N PRO A 136 10.61 26.97 -3.14
CA PRO A 136 10.67 25.70 -2.39
C PRO A 136 10.53 25.92 -0.87
N PRO A 137 10.14 24.88 -0.09
CA PRO A 137 10.15 24.98 1.36
C PRO A 137 11.53 25.41 1.90
N PRO A 138 11.60 26.27 2.93
CA PRO A 138 12.88 26.77 3.43
C PRO A 138 13.78 25.64 3.96
N ASN A 139 15.09 25.74 3.68
CA ASN A 139 16.14 24.82 4.14
C ASN A 139 16.03 23.37 3.66
N TRP A 140 15.09 23.05 2.77
CA TRP A 140 15.04 21.73 2.15
C TRP A 140 16.18 21.57 1.15
N THR A 141 16.67 20.34 1.01
CA THR A 141 17.71 20.01 0.04
C THR A 141 17.32 20.46 -1.37
N PRO A 142 18.16 21.24 -2.07
CA PRO A 142 17.88 21.65 -3.45
C PRO A 142 17.71 20.45 -4.40
N VAL A 143 16.87 20.62 -5.42
CA VAL A 143 16.62 19.62 -6.47
C VAL A 143 16.73 20.27 -7.84
N ASP A 144 17.17 19.49 -8.83
CA ASP A 144 17.37 19.98 -10.20
C ASP A 144 16.05 20.33 -10.89
N THR A 145 14.98 19.60 -10.57
CA THR A 145 13.65 19.83 -11.11
C THR A 145 12.80 20.58 -10.08
N PRO A 146 12.42 21.84 -10.34
CA PRO A 146 11.59 22.61 -9.42
C PRO A 146 10.24 21.93 -9.19
N VAL A 147 9.87 21.78 -7.91
CA VAL A 147 8.54 21.29 -7.54
C VAL A 147 7.55 22.45 -7.62
N THR A 148 6.67 22.40 -8.62
CA THR A 148 5.66 23.44 -8.88
C THR A 148 4.28 23.08 -8.33
N GLN A 149 4.04 21.80 -8.00
CA GLN A 149 2.78 21.29 -7.46
C GLN A 149 3.03 20.21 -6.41
N VAL A 150 2.10 20.10 -5.46
CA VAL A 150 2.09 19.01 -4.46
C VAL A 150 1.62 17.74 -5.15
N PHE A 151 2.32 16.63 -4.94
CA PHE A 151 1.94 15.35 -5.50
C PHE A 151 0.48 14.99 -5.15
N ALA A 152 -0.28 14.64 -6.18
CA ALA A 152 -1.60 14.04 -6.07
C ALA A 152 -1.66 12.89 -7.09
N PRO A 153 -2.08 11.68 -6.72
CA PRO A 153 -2.23 10.58 -7.67
C PRO A 153 -3.19 11.01 -8.79
N SER A 154 -2.66 11.26 -9.98
CA SER A 154 -3.44 11.73 -11.13
C SER A 154 -3.55 10.62 -12.19
N VAL A 155 -4.69 10.58 -12.88
CA VAL A 155 -4.90 9.63 -13.98
C VAL A 155 -3.90 9.88 -15.10
N ASP A 156 -3.57 11.14 -15.39
CA ASP A 156 -2.67 11.52 -16.49
C ASP A 156 -1.23 11.03 -16.27
N GLU A 157 -0.79 10.87 -15.02
CA GLU A 157 0.53 10.32 -14.68
C GLU A 157 0.54 8.78 -14.54
N MET A 158 -0.58 8.20 -14.10
CA MET A 158 -0.67 6.78 -13.75
C MET A 158 -1.25 5.90 -14.86
N ALA A 159 -2.03 6.45 -15.78
CA ALA A 159 -2.67 5.71 -16.86
C ALA A 159 -1.90 5.88 -18.18
N ARG A 160 -1.81 4.78 -18.95
CA ARG A 160 -1.26 4.77 -20.32
C ARG A 160 -2.23 4.01 -21.23
N GLY A 161 -2.15 4.26 -22.54
CA GLY A 161 -2.95 3.56 -23.54
C GLY A 161 -4.46 3.62 -23.24
N VAL A 162 -5.10 2.46 -23.14
CA VAL A 162 -6.54 2.30 -22.87
C VAL A 162 -6.99 3.02 -21.60
N GLY A 163 -6.17 3.02 -20.54
CA GLY A 163 -6.50 3.70 -19.29
C GLY A 163 -6.58 5.22 -19.47
N ALA A 164 -5.56 5.82 -20.09
CA ALA A 164 -5.52 7.26 -20.36
C ALA A 164 -6.67 7.68 -21.29
N LYS A 165 -6.93 6.89 -22.34
CA LYS A 165 -8.03 7.06 -23.28
C LYS A 165 -9.38 7.17 -22.57
N HIS A 166 -9.62 6.34 -21.55
CA HIS A 166 -10.88 6.32 -20.80
C HIS A 166 -10.83 7.03 -19.44
N LYS A 167 -9.76 7.78 -19.18
CA LYS A 167 -9.53 8.50 -17.92
C LYS A 167 -9.65 7.62 -16.67
N ILE A 168 -9.12 6.40 -16.75
CA ILE A 168 -9.11 5.43 -15.65
C ILE A 168 -7.71 4.87 -15.39
N GLY A 169 -7.37 4.71 -14.12
CA GLY A 169 -6.13 4.04 -13.69
C GLY A 169 -5.69 4.45 -12.29
N ALA A 170 -6.24 5.54 -11.75
CA ALA A 170 -5.92 5.96 -10.40
C ALA A 170 -6.41 4.93 -9.36
N PRO A 171 -5.71 4.76 -8.22
CA PRO A 171 -6.15 3.89 -7.13
C PRO A 171 -7.61 4.10 -6.71
N ILE A 172 -8.02 5.36 -6.58
CA ILE A 172 -9.40 5.72 -6.21
C ILE A 172 -10.44 5.16 -7.18
N GLN A 173 -10.09 4.83 -8.43
CA GLN A 173 -10.98 4.24 -9.42
C GLN A 173 -10.85 2.71 -9.46
N VAL A 174 -9.62 2.18 -9.48
CA VAL A 174 -9.38 0.75 -9.70
C VAL A 174 -9.75 -0.10 -8.48
N TYR A 175 -9.42 0.32 -7.26
CA TYR A 175 -9.80 -0.46 -6.06
C TYR A 175 -11.33 -0.65 -5.96
N PRO A 176 -12.17 0.36 -6.22
CA PRO A 176 -13.62 0.16 -6.34
C PRO A 176 -14.08 -0.88 -7.36
N LEU A 177 -13.37 -1.04 -8.49
CA LEU A 177 -13.72 -2.09 -9.46
C LEU A 177 -13.65 -3.47 -8.81
N PHE A 178 -12.63 -3.70 -7.97
CA PHE A 178 -12.47 -4.96 -7.24
C PHE A 178 -13.49 -5.11 -6.09
N GLU A 179 -13.81 -4.01 -5.40
CA GLU A 179 -14.86 -4.01 -4.37
C GLU A 179 -16.23 -4.37 -4.96
N ASN A 180 -16.62 -3.72 -6.05
CA ASN A 180 -17.90 -3.95 -6.70
C ASN A 180 -17.98 -5.37 -7.28
N GLY A 181 -16.89 -5.87 -7.88
CA GLY A 181 -16.83 -7.25 -8.37
C GLY A 181 -16.92 -8.29 -7.25
N LEU A 182 -16.18 -8.12 -6.15
CA LEU A 182 -16.26 -9.01 -4.98
C LEU A 182 -17.66 -9.02 -4.36
N ARG A 183 -18.26 -7.84 -4.19
CA ARG A 183 -19.62 -7.69 -3.68
C ARG A 183 -20.64 -8.43 -4.55
N ALA A 184 -20.59 -8.21 -5.87
CA ALA A 184 -21.51 -8.85 -6.81
C ALA A 184 -21.36 -10.38 -6.81
N LEU A 185 -20.12 -10.89 -6.77
CA LEU A 185 -19.86 -12.33 -6.64
C LEU A 185 -20.51 -12.93 -5.37
N ARG A 186 -20.46 -12.20 -4.25
CA ARG A 186 -21.03 -12.62 -2.96
C ARG A 186 -22.54 -12.41 -2.86
N GLY A 187 -23.18 -11.84 -3.90
CA GLY A 187 -24.61 -11.49 -3.85
C GLY A 187 -24.94 -10.43 -2.79
N GLN A 188 -23.95 -9.63 -2.38
CA GLN A 188 -24.10 -8.65 -1.31
C GLN A 188 -24.78 -7.38 -1.85
N SER A 189 -25.74 -6.83 -1.09
CA SER A 189 -26.36 -5.55 -1.45
C SER A 189 -25.33 -4.40 -1.38
N LEU A 190 -25.63 -3.29 -2.06
CA LEU A 190 -24.78 -2.09 -2.00
C LEU A 190 -24.67 -1.54 -0.58
N GLU A 191 -25.75 -1.59 0.19
CA GLU A 191 -25.81 -1.16 1.59
C GLU A 191 -25.00 -2.07 2.51
N ASP A 192 -25.17 -3.39 2.38
CA ASP A 192 -24.41 -4.36 3.19
C ASP A 192 -22.90 -4.23 2.95
N ASN A 193 -22.47 -3.97 1.71
CA ASN A 193 -21.07 -3.78 1.39
C ASN A 193 -20.49 -2.51 2.01
N ASN A 194 -21.25 -1.41 1.97
CA ASN A 194 -20.88 -0.15 2.62
C ASN A 194 -20.78 -0.35 4.15
N THR A 195 -21.75 -1.03 4.75
CA THR A 195 -21.76 -1.34 6.18
C THR A 195 -20.57 -2.24 6.58
N GLU A 196 -20.25 -3.27 5.81
CA GLU A 196 -19.07 -4.12 6.05
C GLU A 196 -17.77 -3.30 6.02
N SER A 197 -17.59 -2.46 4.99
CA SER A 197 -16.42 -1.58 4.87
C SER A 197 -16.34 -0.54 5.98
N ALA A 198 -17.48 0.04 6.38
CA ALA A 198 -17.55 1.04 7.44
C ALA A 198 -17.21 0.45 8.81
N LYS A 199 -17.71 -0.77 9.12
CA LYS A 199 -17.38 -1.50 10.34
C LYS A 199 -15.90 -1.81 10.43
N LEU A 200 -15.34 -2.38 9.36
CA LEU A 200 -13.92 -2.69 9.28
C LEU A 200 -13.06 -1.46 9.56
N TYR A 201 -13.38 -0.33 8.92
CA TYR A 201 -12.59 0.89 9.06
C TYR A 201 -12.83 1.62 10.39
N ALA A 202 -13.98 1.45 11.03
CA ALA A 202 -14.22 1.94 12.39
C ALA A 202 -13.32 1.21 13.40
N GLU A 203 -13.19 -0.11 13.30
CA GLU A 203 -12.26 -0.88 14.13
C GLU A 203 -10.80 -0.44 13.89
N PHE A 204 -10.43 -0.21 12.64
CA PHE A 204 -9.10 0.29 12.29
C PHE A 204 -8.85 1.69 12.89
N ALA A 205 -9.85 2.58 12.85
CA ALA A 205 -9.76 3.89 13.49
C ALA A 205 -9.56 3.78 15.02
N GLN A 206 -10.16 2.80 15.69
CA GLN A 206 -9.92 2.54 17.12
C GLN A 206 -8.49 2.08 17.40
N VAL A 207 -7.90 1.26 16.53
CA VAL A 207 -6.49 0.85 16.63
C VAL A 207 -5.57 2.06 16.47
N ALA A 208 -5.81 2.91 15.46
CA ALA A 208 -5.04 4.12 15.23
C ALA A 208 -5.14 5.11 16.40
N ASN A 209 -6.32 5.24 17.02
CA ASN A 209 -6.55 6.13 18.17
C ASN A 209 -5.81 5.69 19.44
N LYS A 210 -5.28 4.45 19.48
CA LYS A 210 -4.41 3.95 20.55
C LYS A 210 -2.93 4.06 20.21
N THR A 211 -2.59 4.64 19.05
CA THR A 211 -1.24 4.71 18.51
C THR A 211 -0.78 6.17 18.49
N PRO A 212 0.09 6.62 19.41
CA PRO A 212 0.53 8.02 19.48
C PRO A 212 1.18 8.57 18.20
N LEU A 213 1.70 7.68 17.35
CA LEU A 213 2.29 8.02 16.05
C LEU A 213 1.26 8.15 14.92
N ALA A 214 0.00 7.76 15.13
CA ALA A 214 -1.05 7.93 14.13
C ALA A 214 -1.36 9.41 13.88
N TRP A 215 -1.45 9.83 12.62
CA TRP A 215 -1.78 11.21 12.25
C TRP A 215 -3.15 11.67 12.79
N SER A 216 -4.08 10.74 13.00
CA SER A 216 -5.35 11.02 13.66
C SER A 216 -5.21 11.32 15.16
N PHE A 217 -4.26 10.71 15.86
CA PHE A 217 -4.09 10.88 17.30
C PHE A 217 -3.74 12.33 17.71
N PRO A 218 -4.33 12.89 18.80
CA PRO A 218 -5.27 12.26 19.75
C PRO A 218 -6.76 12.53 19.43
N ARG A 219 -7.13 12.75 18.16
CA ARG A 219 -8.53 12.96 17.78
C ARG A 219 -9.34 11.69 18.03
N THR A 220 -10.61 11.87 18.39
CA THR A 220 -11.57 10.78 18.52
C THR A 220 -11.62 9.94 17.23
N ALA A 221 -11.58 8.62 17.38
CA ALA A 221 -11.75 7.69 16.28
C ALA A 221 -13.10 7.90 15.57
N GLU A 222 -13.09 7.85 14.25
CA GLU A 222 -14.31 7.87 13.44
C GLU A 222 -15.15 6.62 13.70
N THR A 223 -16.47 6.78 13.68
CA THR A 223 -17.43 5.69 13.93
C THR A 223 -17.89 5.05 12.63
N GLU A 224 -18.45 3.85 12.72
CA GLU A 224 -19.11 3.17 11.59
C GLU A 224 -20.12 4.09 10.89
N GLU A 225 -20.98 4.78 11.67
CA GLU A 225 -21.98 5.71 11.13
C GLU A 225 -21.32 6.84 10.32
N THR A 226 -20.27 7.46 10.86
CA THR A 226 -19.60 8.58 10.18
C THR A 226 -18.86 8.12 8.92
N ILE A 227 -18.19 6.96 8.98
CA ILE A 227 -17.43 6.40 7.86
C ILE A 227 -18.38 5.96 6.73
N GLY A 228 -19.49 5.31 7.06
CA GLY A 228 -20.47 4.82 6.09
C GLY A 228 -21.42 5.89 5.53
N ARG A 229 -21.58 7.03 6.22
CA ARG A 229 -22.52 8.09 5.80
C ARG A 229 -21.88 9.09 4.84
N VAL A 230 -22.37 9.11 3.61
CA VAL A 230 -22.05 10.16 2.64
C VAL A 230 -22.56 11.51 3.14
N SER A 231 -21.68 12.50 3.18
CA SER A 231 -22.00 13.87 3.62
C SER A 231 -21.08 14.89 2.95
N SER A 232 -21.19 16.18 3.28
CA SER A 232 -20.24 17.21 2.81
C SER A 232 -18.82 17.00 3.37
N ARG A 233 -18.68 16.38 4.54
CA ARG A 233 -17.38 16.06 5.18
C ARG A 233 -16.85 14.69 4.80
N ASN A 234 -17.72 13.80 4.35
CA ASN A 234 -17.40 12.46 3.89
C ASN A 234 -18.05 12.21 2.53
N ARG A 235 -17.69 13.04 1.55
CA ARG A 235 -18.26 12.97 0.20
C ARG A 235 -17.88 11.66 -0.50
N MET A 236 -18.67 11.24 -1.47
CA MET A 236 -18.29 10.17 -2.39
C MET A 236 -17.07 10.62 -3.20
N ILE A 237 -16.08 9.72 -3.34
CA ILE A 237 -14.91 9.95 -4.21
C ILE A 237 -15.14 9.20 -5.51
N CYS A 238 -15.12 7.88 -5.43
CA CYS A 238 -15.53 6.99 -6.48
C CYS A 238 -16.41 5.91 -5.85
N PHE A 239 -17.53 5.58 -6.47
CA PHE A 239 -18.42 4.55 -5.95
C PHE A 239 -17.71 3.20 -5.82
N PRO A 240 -17.69 2.53 -4.66
CA PRO A 240 -18.59 2.74 -3.52
C PRO A 240 -17.97 3.51 -2.33
N TYR A 241 -16.75 4.04 -2.45
CA TYR A 241 -15.98 4.56 -1.33
C TYR A 241 -16.15 6.07 -1.12
N PRO A 242 -16.74 6.50 0.02
CA PRO A 242 -16.63 7.87 0.46
C PRO A 242 -15.23 8.17 1.00
N LEU A 243 -14.94 9.45 1.21
CA LEU A 243 -13.61 9.96 1.58
C LEU A 243 -12.95 9.19 2.75
N LEU A 244 -13.71 8.85 3.79
CA LEU A 244 -13.22 8.14 4.98
C LEU A 244 -12.96 6.63 4.75
N MET A 245 -13.14 6.13 3.53
CA MET A 245 -12.69 4.80 3.10
C MET A 245 -11.50 4.87 2.12
N ASN A 246 -10.90 6.04 1.96
CA ASN A 246 -9.72 6.27 1.12
C ASN A 246 -8.50 6.57 2.00
N ALA A 247 -7.30 6.24 1.52
CA ALA A 247 -6.05 6.56 2.20
C ALA A 247 -5.87 8.07 2.43
N PHE A 248 -5.30 8.46 3.58
CA PHE A 248 -5.01 9.85 3.90
C PHE A 248 -3.52 10.15 3.78
N ASN A 249 -3.07 10.62 2.61
CA ASN A 249 -1.64 10.73 2.31
C ASN A 249 -0.96 12.04 2.74
N THR A 250 -1.74 13.07 3.11
CA THR A 250 -1.21 14.38 3.49
C THR A 250 -0.71 14.35 4.93
N ILE A 251 0.42 13.67 5.16
CA ILE A 251 1.04 13.44 6.47
C ILE A 251 2.54 13.81 6.45
N ASN A 252 3.17 13.83 7.63
CA ASN A 252 4.63 13.81 7.77
C ASN A 252 5.05 12.65 8.69
N LEU A 253 5.57 11.57 8.11
CA LEU A 253 5.92 10.33 8.80
C LEU A 253 7.16 9.70 8.16
N ALA A 254 8.04 9.13 8.97
CA ALA A 254 9.12 8.27 8.49
C ALA A 254 9.34 7.08 9.42
N GLY A 255 9.89 6.01 8.87
CA GLY A 255 10.19 4.78 9.60
C GLY A 255 11.47 4.15 9.08
N ALA A 256 12.24 3.52 9.98
CA ALA A 256 13.48 2.86 9.69
C ALA A 256 13.65 1.58 10.53
N VAL A 257 14.37 0.61 9.96
CA VAL A 257 14.76 -0.63 10.66
C VAL A 257 16.24 -0.93 10.44
N ILE A 258 16.86 -1.51 11.46
CA ILE A 258 18.27 -1.95 11.45
C ILE A 258 18.30 -3.48 11.43
N LEU A 259 18.97 -4.05 10.43
CA LEU A 259 19.19 -5.50 10.32
C LEU A 259 20.67 -5.85 10.48
N THR A 260 20.92 -6.99 11.12
CA THR A 260 22.25 -7.58 11.24
C THR A 260 22.18 -9.09 11.49
N SER A 261 23.32 -9.75 11.57
CA SER A 261 23.42 -11.17 11.94
C SER A 261 23.37 -11.35 13.46
N VAL A 262 22.90 -12.52 13.91
CA VAL A 262 23.00 -12.94 15.32
C VAL A 262 24.44 -12.88 15.82
N ARG A 263 25.42 -13.28 14.99
CA ARG A 263 26.84 -13.21 15.35
C ARG A 263 27.27 -11.77 15.62
N TYR A 264 26.97 -10.83 14.72
CA TYR A 264 27.39 -9.44 14.92
C TYR A 264 26.64 -8.75 16.06
N ALA A 265 25.34 -9.04 16.24
CA ALA A 265 24.60 -8.52 17.38
C ALA A 265 25.20 -8.97 18.73
N ARG A 266 25.69 -10.21 18.83
CA ARG A 266 26.42 -10.70 20.01
C ARG A 266 27.76 -9.99 20.20
N GLU A 267 28.53 -9.78 19.11
CA GLU A 267 29.79 -9.03 19.15
C GLU A 267 29.59 -7.59 19.65
N LEU A 268 28.47 -6.96 19.28
CA LEU A 268 28.10 -5.60 19.71
C LEU A 268 27.51 -5.55 21.13
N GLY A 269 27.11 -6.69 21.71
CA GLY A 269 26.44 -6.73 23.01
C GLY A 269 24.96 -6.31 22.95
N ILE A 270 24.29 -6.44 21.81
CA ILE A 270 22.84 -6.17 21.69
C ILE A 270 22.08 -7.27 22.42
N ALA A 271 21.29 -6.89 23.42
CA ALA A 271 20.53 -7.81 24.25
C ALA A 271 19.48 -8.60 23.43
N GLN A 272 19.31 -9.89 23.73
CA GLN A 272 18.51 -10.80 22.90
C GLN A 272 17.02 -10.45 22.88
N GLU A 273 16.49 -9.81 23.91
CA GLU A 273 15.13 -9.27 23.96
C GLU A 273 14.86 -8.16 22.93
N ARG A 274 15.91 -7.60 22.31
CA ARG A 274 15.79 -6.68 21.16
C ARG A 274 15.75 -7.41 19.82
N TRP A 275 16.00 -8.71 19.77
CA TRP A 275 16.09 -9.41 18.50
C TRP A 275 14.71 -9.82 18.00
N VAL A 276 14.44 -9.55 16.73
CA VAL A 276 13.31 -10.10 15.99
C VAL A 276 13.86 -10.80 14.77
N TYR A 277 13.61 -12.09 14.64
CA TYR A 277 14.08 -12.90 13.52
C TYR A 277 13.28 -12.58 12.28
N VAL A 278 13.97 -12.29 11.19
CA VAL A 278 13.35 -12.22 9.87
C VAL A 278 13.33 -13.63 9.32
N LEU A 279 12.14 -14.23 9.19
CA LEU A 279 12.05 -15.64 8.81
C LEU A 279 12.14 -15.81 7.29
N GLY A 280 11.63 -14.86 6.53
CA GLY A 280 11.57 -14.91 5.08
C GLY A 280 10.46 -14.04 4.54
N GLY A 281 10.38 -13.97 3.22
CA GLY A 281 9.31 -13.30 2.50
C GLY A 281 9.13 -13.86 1.10
N ALA A 282 8.05 -13.43 0.47
CA ALA A 282 7.78 -13.69 -0.94
C ALA A 282 7.09 -12.47 -1.53
N GLY A 283 7.21 -12.28 -2.83
CA GLY A 283 6.48 -11.23 -3.53
C GLY A 283 6.34 -11.51 -5.00
N THR A 284 5.30 -10.95 -5.59
CA THR A 284 5.05 -11.04 -7.03
C THR A 284 4.23 -9.84 -7.47
N GLN A 285 4.00 -9.74 -8.77
CA GLN A 285 3.10 -8.75 -9.33
C GLN A 285 2.10 -9.37 -10.30
N ASP A 286 0.91 -8.82 -10.33
CA ASP A 286 -0.08 -9.04 -11.39
C ASP A 286 0.19 -8.12 -12.59
N SER A 287 -0.62 -8.25 -13.65
CA SER A 287 -0.56 -7.34 -14.81
C SER A 287 -0.68 -5.88 -14.38
N ASP A 288 0.18 -5.01 -14.92
CA ASP A 288 0.13 -3.55 -14.67
C ASP A 288 -1.20 -2.97 -15.17
N ASN A 289 -1.64 -3.42 -16.34
CA ASN A 289 -2.96 -3.14 -16.89
C ASN A 289 -4.01 -3.96 -16.14
N PHE A 290 -4.85 -3.30 -15.34
CA PHE A 290 -5.85 -4.00 -14.52
C PHE A 290 -6.91 -4.75 -15.34
N TRP A 291 -7.13 -4.36 -16.60
CA TRP A 291 -8.00 -5.08 -17.53
C TRP A 291 -7.37 -6.35 -18.12
N GLU A 292 -6.09 -6.62 -17.88
CA GLU A 292 -5.40 -7.86 -18.27
C GLU A 292 -5.30 -8.85 -17.09
N ARG A 293 -6.19 -8.72 -16.11
CA ARG A 293 -6.25 -9.60 -14.94
C ARG A 293 -7.41 -10.59 -15.05
N PRO A 294 -7.38 -11.74 -14.36
CA PRO A 294 -8.40 -12.77 -14.56
C PRO A 294 -9.83 -12.28 -14.32
N ASN A 295 -10.02 -11.53 -13.24
CA ASN A 295 -11.32 -11.04 -12.78
C ASN A 295 -11.15 -9.83 -11.85
N PHE A 296 -12.27 -9.32 -11.33
CA PHE A 296 -12.34 -8.18 -10.41
C PHE A 296 -12.96 -8.56 -9.04
N HIS A 297 -12.82 -9.81 -8.61
CA HIS A 297 -13.34 -10.26 -7.32
C HIS A 297 -12.32 -11.09 -6.52
N SER A 298 -11.08 -11.18 -7.01
CA SER A 298 -9.97 -11.86 -6.37
C SER A 298 -8.65 -11.17 -6.74
N SER A 299 -7.57 -11.51 -6.04
CA SER A 299 -6.21 -11.09 -6.40
C SER A 299 -5.26 -12.29 -6.32
N PRO A 300 -4.92 -12.90 -7.47
CA PRO A 300 -3.91 -13.97 -7.52
C PRO A 300 -2.57 -13.54 -6.92
N ALA A 301 -2.18 -12.27 -7.08
CA ALA A 301 -0.98 -11.71 -6.48
C ALA A 301 -1.00 -11.76 -4.95
N ILE A 302 -2.12 -11.40 -4.30
CA ILE A 302 -2.25 -11.50 -2.83
C ILE A 302 -2.18 -12.97 -2.40
N SER A 303 -3.02 -13.83 -2.99
CA SER A 303 -3.13 -15.23 -2.61
C SER A 303 -1.79 -15.98 -2.74
N ARG A 304 -1.15 -15.91 -3.91
CA ARG A 304 0.12 -16.60 -4.15
C ARG A 304 1.26 -16.07 -3.27
N THR A 305 1.28 -14.76 -3.02
CA THR A 305 2.28 -14.15 -2.15
C THR A 305 2.15 -14.61 -0.70
N LEU A 306 0.91 -14.67 -0.17
CA LEU A 306 0.66 -15.18 1.17
C LEU A 306 1.07 -16.64 1.31
N ASP A 307 0.66 -17.50 0.37
CA ASP A 307 0.96 -18.93 0.41
C ASP A 307 2.46 -19.20 0.31
N ALA A 308 3.12 -18.64 -0.70
CA ALA A 308 4.56 -18.83 -0.91
C ALA A 308 5.41 -18.20 0.21
N GLY A 309 4.95 -17.09 0.78
CA GLY A 309 5.64 -16.44 1.90
C GLY A 309 5.60 -17.28 3.17
N LEU A 310 4.43 -17.83 3.52
CA LEU A 310 4.29 -18.75 4.64
C LEU A 310 5.15 -20.01 4.44
N GLU A 311 5.09 -20.62 3.26
CA GLU A 311 5.89 -21.80 2.91
C GLU A 311 7.41 -21.52 2.99
N ALA A 312 7.86 -20.39 2.44
CA ALA A 312 9.25 -19.96 2.50
C ALA A 312 9.73 -19.75 3.95
N CYS A 313 8.83 -19.38 4.86
CA CYS A 313 9.11 -19.22 6.29
C CYS A 313 9.01 -20.53 7.09
N GLY A 314 8.53 -21.62 6.47
CA GLY A 314 8.24 -22.88 7.17
C GLY A 314 7.06 -22.74 8.15
N LEU A 315 6.13 -21.85 7.85
CA LEU A 315 4.94 -21.56 8.66
C LEU A 315 3.67 -21.92 7.90
N SER A 316 2.60 -22.14 8.65
CA SER A 316 1.23 -22.14 8.16
C SER A 316 0.48 -20.91 8.69
N LYS A 317 -0.71 -20.64 8.14
CA LYS A 317 -1.59 -19.57 8.66
C LYS A 317 -1.99 -19.76 10.13
N ALA A 318 -1.98 -21.01 10.63
CA ALA A 318 -2.30 -21.30 12.02
C ALA A 318 -1.21 -20.78 12.97
N ASP A 319 0.03 -20.71 12.49
CA ASP A 319 1.21 -20.33 13.28
C ASP A 319 1.41 -18.82 13.42
N ILE A 320 0.69 -18.01 12.63
CA ILE A 320 0.77 -16.54 12.71
C ILE A 320 -0.17 -16.04 13.80
N ASP A 321 0.31 -15.24 14.75
CA ASP A 321 -0.48 -14.74 15.86
C ASP A 321 -1.09 -13.36 15.57
N ILE A 322 -0.36 -12.54 14.80
CA ILE A 322 -0.70 -11.15 14.52
C ILE A 322 -0.38 -10.80 13.07
N TYR A 323 -1.30 -10.09 12.42
CA TYR A 323 -1.16 -9.63 11.05
C TYR A 323 -1.21 -8.10 10.98
N ASP A 324 -0.53 -7.52 9.97
CA ASP A 324 -0.89 -6.22 9.44
C ASP A 324 -1.09 -6.34 7.93
N PHE A 325 -2.33 -6.19 7.49
CA PHE A 325 -2.68 -6.12 6.08
C PHE A 325 -2.72 -4.64 5.65
N TYR A 326 -1.94 -4.31 4.64
CA TYR A 326 -1.98 -2.99 4.01
C TYR A 326 -3.42 -2.63 3.60
N SER A 327 -3.88 -1.43 3.97
CA SER A 327 -5.30 -1.06 3.82
C SER A 327 -5.48 0.38 3.36
N CYS A 328 -5.06 0.68 2.12
CA CYS A 328 -5.38 1.96 1.48
C CYS A 328 -6.87 2.08 1.16
N PHE A 329 -7.51 0.94 0.87
CA PHE A 329 -8.93 0.77 0.61
C PHE A 329 -9.42 -0.54 1.27
N PRO A 330 -10.71 -0.63 1.65
CA PRO A 330 -11.29 -1.81 2.31
C PRO A 330 -11.06 -3.13 1.58
N ILE A 331 -11.01 -3.13 0.24
CA ILE A 331 -10.90 -4.36 -0.54
C ILE A 331 -9.62 -5.16 -0.26
N VAL A 332 -8.49 -4.51 0.08
CA VAL A 332 -7.21 -5.21 0.30
C VAL A 332 -7.28 -6.16 1.51
N PRO A 333 -7.60 -5.69 2.74
CA PRO A 333 -7.76 -6.58 3.88
C PRO A 333 -8.92 -7.58 3.69
N LYS A 334 -10.00 -7.23 2.98
CA LYS A 334 -11.08 -8.19 2.66
C LYS A 334 -10.56 -9.37 1.85
N LEU A 335 -9.83 -9.13 0.77
CA LEU A 335 -9.26 -10.19 -0.08
C LEU A 335 -8.26 -11.06 0.69
N ALA A 336 -7.41 -10.44 1.53
CA ALA A 336 -6.47 -11.18 2.37
C ALA A 336 -7.19 -12.08 3.41
N CYS A 337 -8.21 -11.54 4.08
CA CYS A 337 -9.01 -12.29 5.05
C CYS A 337 -9.72 -13.48 4.38
N LEU A 338 -10.37 -13.27 3.24
CA LEU A 338 -11.05 -14.34 2.50
C LEU A 338 -10.09 -15.45 2.08
N HIS A 339 -8.89 -15.11 1.58
CA HIS A 339 -7.87 -16.09 1.20
C HIS A 339 -7.39 -16.92 2.40
N LEU A 340 -7.14 -16.25 3.54
CA LEU A 340 -6.66 -16.91 4.75
C LEU A 340 -7.79 -17.61 5.54
N GLY A 341 -9.06 -17.39 5.19
CA GLY A 341 -10.22 -17.88 5.93
C GLY A 341 -10.39 -17.20 7.29
N LEU A 342 -10.05 -15.90 7.38
CA LEU A 342 -10.30 -15.06 8.55
C LEU A 342 -11.65 -14.34 8.40
N ASP A 343 -12.37 -14.17 9.50
CA ASP A 343 -13.56 -13.30 9.51
C ASP A 343 -13.13 -11.84 9.31
N ILE A 344 -13.77 -11.14 8.37
CA ILE A 344 -13.43 -9.76 7.99
C ILE A 344 -13.73 -8.78 9.13
N LEU A 345 -14.84 -8.97 9.86
CA LEU A 345 -15.35 -8.02 10.85
C LEU A 345 -15.00 -8.42 12.29
N LYS A 346 -14.76 -9.71 12.52
CA LYS A 346 -14.44 -10.28 13.84
C LYS A 346 -13.28 -11.28 13.72
N PRO A 347 -12.11 -10.86 13.20
CA PRO A 347 -11.00 -11.77 13.03
C PRO A 347 -10.54 -12.26 14.40
N GLU A 348 -10.29 -13.57 14.53
CA GLU A 348 -9.77 -14.18 15.76
C GLU A 348 -8.37 -13.67 16.11
N LYS A 349 -7.65 -13.17 15.12
CA LYS A 349 -6.28 -12.65 15.21
C LYS A 349 -6.25 -11.21 14.67
N PRO A 350 -5.48 -10.28 15.28
CA PRO A 350 -5.38 -8.92 14.76
C PRO A 350 -5.00 -8.88 13.28
N ILE A 351 -5.73 -8.12 12.46
CA ILE A 351 -5.46 -7.93 11.02
C ILE A 351 -4.84 -6.57 10.68
N THR A 352 -4.72 -5.69 11.67
CA THR A 352 -3.95 -4.45 11.61
C THR A 352 -3.35 -4.14 12.99
N LEU A 353 -2.18 -3.53 12.98
CA LEU A 353 -1.46 -3.05 14.16
C LEU A 353 -1.44 -1.51 14.24
N LEU A 354 -1.64 -0.83 13.10
CA LEU A 354 -1.59 0.63 13.00
C LEU A 354 -2.97 1.27 12.86
N GLY A 355 -3.96 0.53 12.34
CA GLY A 355 -5.28 1.08 12.02
C GLY A 355 -5.40 1.64 10.60
N GLY A 356 -4.54 1.21 9.68
CA GLY A 356 -4.66 1.49 8.25
C GLY A 356 -4.34 2.92 7.81
N LEU A 357 -4.24 3.11 6.48
CA LEU A 357 -3.74 4.36 5.89
C LEU A 357 -4.69 5.56 6.04
N THR A 358 -5.98 5.31 6.28
CA THR A 358 -6.94 6.40 6.53
C THR A 358 -6.74 7.01 7.91
N SER A 359 -6.51 6.19 8.94
CA SER A 359 -6.49 6.66 10.33
C SER A 359 -5.07 6.81 10.89
N PHE A 360 -4.16 5.86 10.65
CA PHE A 360 -2.74 6.01 11.00
C PHE A 360 -2.09 7.14 10.20
N GLY A 361 -2.51 7.30 8.95
CA GLY A 361 -1.87 8.18 7.98
C GLY A 361 -1.17 7.37 6.91
N GLY A 362 -1.49 7.67 5.65
CA GLY A 362 -0.92 7.05 4.49
C GLY A 362 0.45 7.63 4.22
N ALA A 363 1.50 7.07 4.82
CA ALA A 363 2.89 7.34 4.41
C ALA A 363 3.22 6.76 3.02
N GLY A 364 2.23 6.77 2.12
CA GLY A 364 2.31 6.34 0.75
C GLY A 364 2.92 4.96 0.55
N ASN A 365 4.09 4.97 -0.08
CA ASN A 365 4.89 3.78 -0.33
C ASN A 365 5.45 3.18 0.98
N ASN A 366 5.58 3.97 2.04
CA ASN A 366 6.26 3.63 3.28
C ASN A 366 5.36 3.19 4.44
N TYR A 367 4.03 3.11 4.27
CA TYR A 367 3.13 2.65 5.36
C TYR A 367 3.60 1.32 5.98
N SER A 368 3.96 0.34 5.13
CA SER A 368 4.35 -1.00 5.59
C SER A 368 5.66 -0.99 6.40
N MET A 369 6.49 0.05 6.30
CA MET A 369 7.66 0.19 7.18
C MET A 369 7.23 0.38 8.62
N HIS A 370 6.22 1.23 8.86
CA HIS A 370 5.63 1.40 10.19
C HIS A 370 4.94 0.12 10.67
N ALA A 371 4.37 -0.68 9.77
CA ALA A 371 3.79 -1.98 10.12
C ALA A 371 4.89 -2.93 10.63
N ILE A 372 6.06 -2.94 9.98
CA ILE A 372 7.24 -3.69 10.42
C ILE A 372 7.76 -3.18 11.78
N THR A 373 7.83 -1.86 12.00
CA THR A 373 8.30 -1.30 13.28
C THR A 373 7.38 -1.70 14.45
N ILE A 374 6.06 -1.55 14.30
CA ILE A 374 5.12 -1.92 15.36
C ILE A 374 5.05 -3.44 15.56
N MET A 375 5.15 -4.23 14.48
CA MET A 375 5.22 -5.69 14.55
C MET A 375 6.42 -6.13 15.41
N ALA A 376 7.60 -5.58 15.16
CA ALA A 376 8.79 -5.88 15.95
C ALA A 376 8.59 -5.55 17.43
N ARG A 377 8.01 -4.39 17.75
CA ARG A 377 7.71 -4.00 19.15
C ARG A 377 6.71 -4.95 19.81
N LYS A 378 5.66 -5.36 19.10
CA LYS A 378 4.64 -6.31 19.60
C LYS A 378 5.23 -7.69 19.88
N LEU A 379 6.08 -8.20 18.99
CA LEU A 379 6.76 -9.49 19.18
C LEU A 379 7.72 -9.47 20.36
N ARG A 380 8.53 -8.40 20.51
CA ARG A 380 9.41 -8.21 21.67
C ARG A 380 8.64 -8.12 22.99
N ALA A 381 7.45 -7.50 22.96
CA ALA A 381 6.56 -7.39 24.11
C ALA A 381 5.76 -8.67 24.43
N GLY A 382 5.96 -9.76 23.67
CA GLY A 382 5.27 -11.02 23.90
C GLY A 382 3.79 -11.04 23.49
N SER A 383 3.35 -10.10 22.63
CA SER A 383 1.98 -10.11 22.08
C SER A 383 1.72 -11.24 21.07
N GLY A 384 2.76 -11.99 20.70
CA GLY A 384 2.73 -13.11 19.78
C GLY A 384 4.14 -13.68 19.57
N THR A 385 4.22 -14.81 18.90
CA THR A 385 5.48 -15.43 18.47
C THR A 385 5.79 -15.11 17.03
N ASN A 386 4.82 -15.25 16.12
CA ASN A 386 5.01 -15.00 14.69
C ASN A 386 4.04 -13.94 14.19
N GLY A 387 4.57 -12.99 13.42
CA GLY A 387 3.81 -11.93 12.79
C GLY A 387 3.99 -11.91 11.27
N LEU A 388 2.94 -11.54 10.55
CA LEU A 388 2.96 -11.41 9.09
C LEU A 388 2.56 -9.99 8.68
N VAL A 389 3.36 -9.35 7.84
CA VAL A 389 3.02 -8.08 7.18
C VAL A 389 2.77 -8.35 5.71
N LEU A 390 1.57 -8.02 5.21
CA LEU A 390 1.25 -7.99 3.78
C LEU A 390 1.35 -6.55 3.30
N ALA A 391 2.34 -6.28 2.47
CA ALA A 391 2.56 -4.98 1.86
C ALA A 391 2.04 -4.98 0.42
N ASN A 392 1.15 -4.04 0.10
CA ASN A 392 0.48 -3.92 -1.20
C ASN A 392 0.89 -2.62 -1.91
N GLY A 393 1.14 -2.71 -3.21
CA GLY A 393 1.56 -1.58 -4.06
C GLY A 393 0.76 -1.49 -5.36
N GLY A 394 0.67 -0.27 -5.91
CA GLY A 394 -0.12 0.01 -7.10
C GLY A 394 -1.62 -0.15 -6.82
N VAL A 395 -2.31 -0.87 -7.70
CA VAL A 395 -3.77 -1.08 -7.64
C VAL A 395 -4.10 -2.56 -7.49
N LEU A 396 -3.63 -3.19 -6.39
CA LEU A 396 -3.49 -4.65 -6.23
C LEU A 396 -2.43 -5.28 -7.15
N THR A 397 -1.53 -4.47 -7.72
CA THR A 397 -0.54 -4.91 -8.71
C THR A 397 0.62 -5.64 -8.03
N TYR A 398 1.29 -5.01 -7.08
CA TYR A 398 2.53 -5.52 -6.49
C TYR A 398 2.27 -5.98 -5.05
N GLN A 399 2.69 -7.19 -4.71
CA GLN A 399 2.52 -7.74 -3.36
C GLN A 399 3.87 -8.21 -2.83
N HIS A 400 4.10 -8.00 -1.54
CA HIS A 400 5.21 -8.64 -0.84
C HIS A 400 4.80 -8.92 0.60
N VAL A 401 5.07 -10.12 1.09
CA VAL A 401 4.88 -10.49 2.48
C VAL A 401 6.22 -10.73 3.15
N ILE A 402 6.28 -10.45 4.44
CA ILE A 402 7.41 -10.80 5.29
C ILE A 402 6.90 -11.35 6.62
N CYS A 403 7.51 -12.44 7.08
CA CYS A 403 7.23 -13.00 8.40
C CYS A 403 8.35 -12.66 9.38
N LEU A 404 7.96 -12.15 10.54
CA LEU A 404 8.84 -11.79 11.64
C LEU A 404 8.52 -12.66 12.85
N SER A 405 9.52 -13.00 13.66
CA SER A 405 9.30 -13.83 14.84
C SER A 405 10.17 -13.44 16.02
N SER A 406 9.68 -13.68 17.23
CA SER A 406 10.50 -13.60 18.45
C SER A 406 11.43 -14.81 18.62
N ARG A 407 11.32 -15.83 17.75
CA ARG A 407 12.11 -17.05 17.76
C ARG A 407 12.81 -17.28 16.41
N PRO A 408 13.98 -17.96 16.40
CA PRO A 408 14.58 -18.40 15.16
C PRO A 408 13.66 -19.41 14.45
N ARG A 409 13.90 -19.63 13.15
CA ARG A 409 13.18 -20.62 12.36
C ARG A 409 13.21 -22.01 13.03
N ALA A 410 12.05 -22.63 13.17
CA ALA A 410 11.93 -23.97 13.77
C ALA A 410 12.54 -25.08 12.89
N ASP A 411 12.53 -24.88 11.57
CA ASP A 411 13.02 -25.84 10.58
C ASP A 411 14.55 -25.85 10.41
N SER A 412 15.28 -24.96 11.09
CA SER A 412 16.73 -24.77 10.99
C SER A 412 17.25 -24.59 9.55
N ARG A 413 16.38 -24.26 8.59
CA ARG A 413 16.78 -23.95 7.21
C ARG A 413 17.49 -22.59 7.16
N PRO A 414 18.46 -22.41 6.25
CA PRO A 414 19.01 -21.09 6.01
C PRO A 414 17.93 -20.13 5.49
N TYR A 415 18.20 -18.83 5.57
CA TYR A 415 17.32 -17.82 4.99
C TYR A 415 17.09 -18.09 3.49
N PRO A 416 15.86 -17.93 2.95
CA PRO A 416 15.59 -18.18 1.54
C PRO A 416 16.53 -17.39 0.60
N ALA A 417 17.31 -18.12 -0.21
CA ALA A 417 18.35 -17.55 -1.06
C ALA A 417 17.83 -16.70 -2.23
N ARG A 418 16.52 -16.78 -2.52
CA ARG A 418 15.84 -15.96 -3.53
C ARG A 418 14.36 -15.83 -3.18
N ASN A 419 13.68 -14.88 -3.84
CA ASN A 419 12.22 -14.83 -3.87
C ASN A 419 11.67 -16.14 -4.47
N PRO A 420 10.75 -16.86 -3.80
CA PRO A 420 10.21 -18.13 -4.29
C PRO A 420 9.28 -17.96 -5.50
N LEU A 421 8.72 -16.77 -5.71
CA LEU A 421 7.81 -16.47 -6.81
C LEU A 421 8.52 -15.81 -7.99
N SER A 422 7.95 -15.97 -9.19
CA SER A 422 8.30 -15.14 -10.33
C SER A 422 7.96 -13.68 -10.04
N SER A 423 8.71 -12.76 -10.66
CA SER A 423 8.44 -11.33 -10.53
C SER A 423 7.04 -10.96 -10.98
N THR A 424 6.56 -11.59 -12.06
CA THR A 424 5.24 -11.38 -12.65
C THR A 424 4.49 -12.70 -12.75
N LEU A 425 3.21 -12.69 -12.39
CA LEU A 425 2.34 -13.85 -12.51
C LEU A 425 1.95 -14.11 -13.96
N SER A 426 1.99 -15.38 -14.34
CA SER A 426 1.23 -15.86 -15.49
C SER A 426 -0.17 -16.23 -15.02
N ASN A 427 -1.18 -15.67 -15.68
CA ASN A 427 -2.57 -15.96 -15.43
C ASN A 427 -3.14 -16.70 -16.65
N ASP A 428 -3.53 -17.97 -16.47
CA ASP A 428 -3.95 -18.81 -17.60
C ASP A 428 -5.35 -18.47 -18.14
N SER A 429 -6.12 -17.67 -17.39
CA SER A 429 -7.51 -17.31 -17.70
C SER A 429 -7.69 -15.80 -17.78
N VAL A 430 -6.89 -15.13 -18.61
CA VAL A 430 -7.06 -13.69 -18.91
C VAL A 430 -7.85 -13.55 -20.22
N PRO A 431 -9.02 -12.90 -20.17
CA PRO A 431 -9.81 -12.56 -21.35
C PRO A 431 -9.06 -11.61 -22.29
N GLU A 432 -9.10 -11.88 -23.59
CA GLU A 432 -8.54 -10.96 -24.60
C GLU A 432 -9.17 -9.57 -24.48
N THR A 433 -8.39 -8.52 -24.74
CA THR A 433 -8.84 -7.13 -24.64
C THR A 433 -9.11 -6.55 -26.02
N GLU A 434 -10.22 -5.82 -26.15
CA GLU A 434 -10.61 -5.07 -27.34
C GLU A 434 -10.49 -3.56 -27.08
N ASP A 435 -9.55 -2.91 -27.76
CA ASP A 435 -9.27 -1.47 -27.60
C ASP A 435 -10.39 -0.59 -28.18
N SER A 436 -11.05 -1.10 -29.23
CA SER A 436 -12.14 -0.47 -29.99
C SER A 436 -13.33 -1.41 -30.03
N ALA A 437 -14.13 -1.38 -28.97
CA ALA A 437 -15.22 -2.33 -28.78
C ALA A 437 -16.53 -1.82 -29.37
N GLU A 438 -17.19 -2.67 -30.16
CA GLU A 438 -18.52 -2.41 -30.71
C GLU A 438 -19.41 -3.65 -30.60
N GLY A 439 -20.64 -3.45 -30.14
CA GLY A 439 -21.66 -4.50 -30.11
C GLY A 439 -22.36 -4.67 -28.77
N ASP A 440 -23.18 -5.73 -28.69
CA ASP A 440 -23.86 -6.09 -27.45
C ASP A 440 -22.85 -6.55 -26.39
N ALA A 441 -23.00 -6.01 -25.19
CA ALA A 441 -22.06 -6.19 -24.10
C ALA A 441 -22.74 -6.48 -22.76
N ILE A 442 -21.95 -6.93 -21.80
CA ILE A 442 -22.31 -7.15 -20.40
C ILE A 442 -21.30 -6.43 -19.51
N ILE A 443 -21.76 -5.79 -18.43
CA ILE A 443 -20.89 -5.17 -17.43
C ILE A 443 -20.23 -6.27 -16.58
N GLU A 444 -18.90 -6.30 -16.54
CA GLU A 444 -18.11 -7.17 -15.65
C GLU A 444 -17.87 -6.51 -14.30
N THR A 445 -17.52 -5.21 -14.31
CA THR A 445 -17.45 -4.37 -13.12
C THR A 445 -17.54 -2.88 -13.51
N TYR A 446 -17.71 -1.99 -12.53
CA TYR A 446 -17.87 -0.57 -12.75
C TYR A 446 -17.42 0.26 -11.54
N THR A 447 -17.21 1.55 -11.78
CA THR A 447 -17.11 2.59 -10.74
C THR A 447 -17.62 3.92 -11.31
N VAL A 448 -17.88 4.90 -10.44
CA VAL A 448 -18.36 6.22 -10.85
C VAL A 448 -17.63 7.28 -10.04
N ASP A 449 -17.00 8.24 -10.72
CA ASP A 449 -16.38 9.42 -10.10
C ASP A 449 -17.46 10.42 -9.67
N PHE A 450 -17.27 11.03 -8.50
CA PHE A 450 -18.15 12.06 -7.95
C PHE A 450 -17.41 13.38 -7.75
N ASP A 451 -18.12 14.49 -7.95
CA ASP A 451 -17.58 15.82 -7.68
C ASP A 451 -17.65 16.19 -6.18
N ARG A 452 -17.24 17.43 -5.86
CA ARG A 452 -17.30 17.94 -4.48
C ARG A 452 -18.72 18.18 -3.95
N LYS A 453 -19.73 18.17 -4.82
CA LYS A 453 -21.15 18.32 -4.49
C LYS A 453 -21.87 16.97 -4.34
N ASN A 454 -21.17 15.85 -4.48
CA ASN A 454 -21.73 14.48 -4.52
C ASN A 454 -22.58 14.20 -5.77
N GLU A 455 -22.33 14.90 -6.87
CA GLU A 455 -22.96 14.56 -8.16
C GLU A 455 -22.06 13.58 -8.94
N PRO A 456 -22.63 12.54 -9.59
CA PRO A 456 -21.86 11.65 -10.45
C PRO A 456 -21.39 12.41 -11.69
N VAL A 457 -20.11 12.25 -12.05
CA VAL A 457 -19.47 12.98 -13.16
C VAL A 457 -19.05 12.05 -14.29
N LEU A 458 -18.45 10.91 -13.96
CA LEU A 458 -17.90 10.00 -14.95
C LEU A 458 -18.05 8.55 -14.50
N GLY A 459 -18.90 7.81 -15.22
CA GLY A 459 -18.99 6.35 -15.10
C GLY A 459 -17.88 5.66 -15.87
N HIS A 460 -17.28 4.65 -15.24
CA HIS A 460 -16.25 3.79 -15.79
C HIS A 460 -16.74 2.34 -15.76
N ILE A 461 -16.59 1.64 -16.88
CA ILE A 461 -17.08 0.28 -17.07
C ILE A 461 -15.92 -0.57 -17.56
N VAL A 462 -15.74 -1.74 -16.94
CA VAL A 462 -15.07 -2.87 -17.57
C VAL A 462 -16.16 -3.84 -18.00
N GLY A 463 -16.23 -4.09 -19.30
CA GLY A 463 -17.29 -4.88 -19.90
C GLY A 463 -16.77 -6.05 -20.73
N ARG A 464 -17.69 -6.90 -21.15
CA ARG A 464 -17.46 -8.07 -22.00
C ARG A 464 -18.36 -8.03 -23.22
N LEU A 465 -17.79 -8.18 -24.41
CA LEU A 465 -18.56 -8.37 -25.64
C LEU A 465 -19.25 -9.74 -25.59
N LYS A 466 -20.55 -9.80 -25.90
CA LYS A 466 -21.31 -11.06 -25.87
C LYS A 466 -20.88 -12.05 -26.95
N GLY A 467 -20.41 -11.54 -28.10
CA GLY A 467 -20.04 -12.37 -29.25
C GLY A 467 -18.68 -13.06 -29.09
N SER A 468 -17.68 -12.37 -28.51
CA SER A 468 -16.30 -12.87 -28.41
C SER A 468 -15.83 -13.12 -26.98
N ASN A 469 -16.58 -12.64 -25.97
CA ASN A 469 -16.13 -12.59 -24.57
C ASN A 469 -14.85 -11.75 -24.37
N HIS A 470 -14.46 -10.90 -25.34
CA HIS A 470 -13.36 -9.96 -25.17
C HIS A 470 -13.75 -8.88 -24.16
N ARG A 471 -12.79 -8.49 -23.33
CA ARG A 471 -12.93 -7.42 -22.36
C ARG A 471 -12.69 -6.07 -23.01
N PHE A 472 -13.39 -5.05 -22.56
CA PHE A 472 -13.12 -3.66 -22.95
C PHE A 472 -13.24 -2.74 -21.74
N VAL A 473 -12.58 -1.59 -21.83
CA VAL A 473 -12.76 -0.47 -20.91
C VAL A 473 -13.58 0.59 -21.64
N ALA A 474 -14.59 1.16 -20.96
CA ALA A 474 -15.47 2.18 -21.51
C ALA A 474 -15.86 3.24 -20.47
N ASN A 475 -16.26 4.42 -20.96
CA ASN A 475 -17.02 5.38 -20.16
C ASN A 475 -18.52 5.24 -20.41
N HIS A 476 -19.34 5.85 -19.56
CA HIS A 476 -20.78 5.98 -19.83
C HIS A 476 -21.04 6.77 -21.13
N GLY A 477 -22.02 6.33 -21.91
CA GLY A 477 -22.37 6.93 -23.19
C GLY A 477 -23.42 8.05 -23.12
N ASP A 478 -24.26 8.05 -22.09
CA ASP A 478 -25.31 9.04 -21.88
C ASP A 478 -25.66 9.26 -20.39
N ALA A 479 -26.46 10.29 -20.12
CA ALA A 479 -26.89 10.64 -18.77
C ALA A 479 -27.75 9.55 -18.11
N ALA A 480 -28.55 8.81 -18.90
CA ALA A 480 -29.35 7.70 -18.39
C ALA A 480 -28.45 6.58 -17.86
N THR A 481 -27.38 6.27 -18.59
CA THR A 481 -26.39 5.27 -18.21
C THR A 481 -25.64 5.70 -16.96
N LEU A 482 -25.18 6.95 -16.89
CA LEU A 482 -24.52 7.47 -15.69
C LEU A 482 -25.42 7.38 -14.45
N LYS A 483 -26.69 7.77 -14.58
CA LYS A 483 -27.68 7.70 -13.50
C LYS A 483 -27.87 6.28 -12.98
N ARG A 484 -27.93 5.29 -13.88
CA ARG A 484 -28.09 3.87 -13.52
C ARG A 484 -26.83 3.31 -12.86
N LEU A 485 -25.64 3.62 -13.37
CA LEU A 485 -24.38 3.24 -12.74
C LEU A 485 -24.22 3.84 -11.33
N ALA A 486 -24.68 5.07 -11.13
CA ALA A 486 -24.64 5.76 -9.84
C ALA A 486 -25.79 5.36 -8.88
N SER A 487 -26.71 4.49 -9.32
CA SER A 487 -27.85 4.08 -8.52
C SER A 487 -27.40 3.29 -7.28
N ARG A 488 -28.07 3.54 -6.14
CA ARG A 488 -27.84 2.80 -4.89
C ARG A 488 -28.74 1.57 -4.73
N THR A 489 -29.64 1.32 -5.67
CA THR A 489 -30.62 0.24 -5.61
C THR A 489 -30.58 -0.68 -6.82
N GLU A 490 -29.90 -0.27 -7.89
CA GLU A 490 -29.69 -1.10 -9.07
C GLU A 490 -28.32 -1.77 -9.00
N GLU A 491 -28.25 -3.04 -9.40
CA GLU A 491 -27.01 -3.77 -9.64
C GLU A 491 -26.64 -3.66 -11.13
N PRO A 492 -25.57 -2.93 -11.50
CA PRO A 492 -25.09 -2.87 -12.88
C PRO A 492 -24.34 -4.13 -13.33
N ILE A 493 -23.65 -4.84 -12.43
CA ILE A 493 -22.82 -6.00 -12.82
C ILE A 493 -23.73 -7.11 -13.38
N GLY A 494 -23.33 -7.68 -14.52
CA GLY A 494 -24.10 -8.67 -15.24
C GLY A 494 -25.24 -8.11 -16.10
N LYS A 495 -25.54 -6.81 -16.03
CA LYS A 495 -26.54 -6.19 -16.91
C LYS A 495 -26.01 -6.04 -18.33
N SER A 496 -26.93 -6.19 -19.28
CA SER A 496 -26.65 -6.02 -20.71
C SER A 496 -26.75 -4.57 -21.15
N GLY A 497 -26.01 -4.24 -22.19
CA GLY A 497 -26.09 -2.97 -22.92
C GLY A 497 -25.41 -3.06 -24.27
N TYR A 498 -25.07 -1.91 -24.84
CA TYR A 498 -24.35 -1.78 -26.11
C TYR A 498 -23.11 -0.91 -25.90
N VAL A 499 -21.98 -1.30 -26.48
CA VAL A 499 -20.77 -0.48 -26.53
C VAL A 499 -20.51 -0.02 -27.96
N ARG A 500 -20.05 1.21 -28.13
CA ARG A 500 -19.58 1.74 -29.42
C ARG A 500 -18.42 2.70 -29.22
N VAL A 501 -17.65 2.90 -30.29
CA VAL A 501 -16.55 3.86 -30.31
C VAL A 501 -17.07 5.27 -30.57
N ASP A 502 -16.67 6.22 -29.73
CA ASP A 502 -16.84 7.67 -29.94
C ASP A 502 -15.96 8.12 -31.12
N GLY A 503 -16.58 8.51 -32.24
CA GLY A 503 -15.88 8.94 -33.44
C GLY A 503 -14.98 10.17 -33.27
N GLN A 504 -15.13 10.95 -32.19
CA GLN A 504 -14.28 12.13 -31.96
C GLN A 504 -13.04 11.85 -31.12
N GLN A 505 -13.17 11.04 -30.07
CA GLN A 505 -12.08 10.79 -29.10
C GLN A 505 -11.61 9.33 -29.10
N GLY A 506 -12.19 8.48 -29.94
CA GLY A 506 -11.92 7.05 -30.05
C GLY A 506 -12.35 6.24 -28.84
N ARG A 507 -12.94 6.83 -27.81
CA ARG A 507 -13.30 6.17 -26.54
C ARG A 507 -14.45 5.18 -26.72
N ASN A 508 -14.40 4.05 -26.06
CA ASN A 508 -15.55 3.17 -25.95
C ASN A 508 -16.58 3.82 -25.01
N LEU A 509 -17.83 3.87 -25.46
CA LEU A 509 -18.97 4.40 -24.72
C LEU A 509 -20.02 3.29 -24.55
N PHE A 510 -20.39 3.02 -23.30
CA PHE A 510 -21.41 2.02 -22.96
C PHE A 510 -22.78 2.66 -22.73
N PHE A 511 -23.83 2.02 -23.23
CA PHE A 511 -25.22 2.45 -23.12
C PHE A 511 -26.09 1.30 -22.59
N PHE A 512 -26.92 1.53 -21.59
CA PHE A 512 -27.88 0.50 -21.15
C PHE A 512 -29.08 0.33 -22.11
N GLU A 513 -29.48 1.40 -22.81
CA GLU A 513 -30.60 1.37 -23.75
C GLU A 513 -30.10 1.41 -25.20
N SER A 514 -30.64 0.53 -26.05
CA SER A 514 -30.24 0.37 -27.45
C SER A 514 -30.76 1.47 -28.38
N SER A 515 -31.42 2.51 -27.87
CA SER A 515 -31.92 3.65 -28.65
C SER A 515 -30.81 4.46 -29.31
N ALA A 516 -29.54 4.18 -29.00
CA ALA A 516 -28.34 4.69 -29.67
C ALA A 516 -27.97 3.95 -30.97
N ARG A 517 -28.83 3.07 -31.52
CA ARG A 517 -28.66 2.42 -32.85
C ARG A 517 -28.88 3.37 -34.04
N LEU A 518 -28.99 4.67 -33.80
CA LEU A 518 -29.13 5.71 -34.84
C LEU A 518 -27.79 6.34 -35.18
#